data_AF-A0A939UKQ2-F1
#
_entry.id   AF-A0A939UKQ2-F1
#
_cell.length_a   1.000
_cell.length_b   1.000
_cell.length_c   1.000
_cell.angle_alpha   90.00
_cell.angle_beta   90.00
_cell.angle_gamma   90.00
#
_symmetry.space_group_name_H-M   'P 1'
#
loop_
_entity.id
_entity.type
_entity.pdbx_description
1 polymer ?
#
loop_
_entity_poly.entity_id
_entity_poly.type
_entity_poly.pdbx_seq_one_letter_code
_entity_poly.pdbx_strand_id
1 'polypeptide(L)' 'RVAAVLEQKSAMGLKDLAVGGDDLIAAGIPAGKTLGAILKELFETVTDDPSMNSRDALLGLAKNLYCSFRQN' A
#
# COMPACT_ATOMS: atom_id res chain seq x y z
N ARG A 1 7.42 33.80 3.59
CA ARG A 1 8.28 33.06 4.55
C ARG A 1 7.62 31.70 4.78
N VAL A 2 8.43 30.64 4.85
CA VAL A 2 8.14 29.21 5.16
C VAL A 2 7.13 28.51 4.23
N ALA A 3 7.55 27.77 3.19
CA ALA A 3 8.08 26.40 3.22
C ALA A 3 7.03 25.33 3.57
N ALA A 4 6.25 24.90 2.58
CA ALA A 4 5.67 23.56 2.47
C ALA A 4 5.48 23.23 0.99
N VAL A 5 6.62 23.17 0.30
CA VAL A 5 6.80 22.57 -1.02
C VAL A 5 6.89 21.06 -0.80
N LEU A 6 6.24 20.30 -1.70
CA LEU A 6 6.18 18.82 -1.77
C LEU A 6 5.14 18.27 -0.77
N GLU A 7 4.00 17.71 -1.17
CA GLU A 7 3.97 16.35 -1.74
C GLU A 7 2.58 16.02 -2.34
N GLN A 8 1.91 16.97 -3.00
CA GLN A 8 0.71 16.63 -3.80
C GLN A 8 1.10 16.27 -5.24
N LYS A 9 2.17 15.48 -5.38
CA LYS A 9 2.62 14.99 -6.69
C LYS A 9 2.18 13.54 -6.81
N SER A 10 1.18 13.32 -7.67
CA SER A 10 0.85 12.04 -8.30
C SER A 10 0.35 10.97 -7.31
N ALA A 11 -0.84 10.41 -7.47
CA ALA A 11 -1.17 9.65 -8.66
C ALA A 11 -2.69 9.50 -8.80
N MET A 12 -3.23 9.91 -9.95
CA MET A 12 -4.23 9.07 -10.58
C MET A 12 -3.50 7.82 -11.09
N GLY A 13 -3.54 6.72 -10.35
CA GLY A 13 -2.92 5.44 -10.71
C GLY A 13 -2.68 4.61 -9.45
N LEU A 14 -3.19 3.38 -9.40
CA LEU A 14 -3.63 2.59 -8.21
C LEU A 14 -5.05 2.87 -7.69
N LYS A 15 -5.87 3.66 -8.40
CA LYS A 15 -7.18 4.13 -7.94
C LYS A 15 -8.27 3.07 -7.70
N ASP A 16 -8.02 1.81 -8.00
CA ASP A 16 -8.97 0.76 -7.66
C ASP A 16 -8.72 0.20 -6.25
N LEU A 17 -7.47 0.11 -5.78
CA LEU A 17 -7.21 -0.47 -4.45
C LEU A 17 -7.90 0.33 -3.34
N ALA A 18 -8.63 -0.37 -2.48
CA ALA A 18 -9.26 0.18 -1.29
C ALA A 18 -8.24 0.63 -0.21
N VAL A 19 -6.94 0.41 -0.42
CA VAL A 19 -5.84 0.89 0.43
C VAL A 19 -4.79 1.62 -0.39
N GLY A 20 -4.33 2.77 0.12
CA GLY A 20 -3.21 3.51 -0.46
C GLY A 20 -1.89 3.25 0.26
N GLY A 21 -0.82 3.89 -0.23
CA GLY A 21 0.45 3.92 0.49
C GLY A 21 0.32 4.55 1.89
N ASP A 22 -0.57 5.53 2.05
CA ASP A 22 -0.86 6.17 3.33
C ASP A 22 -1.50 5.21 4.34
N ASP A 23 -2.52 4.42 3.92
CA ASP A 23 -3.14 3.39 4.77
C ASP A 23 -2.10 2.35 5.24
N LEU A 24 -1.17 1.97 4.36
CA LEU A 24 -0.09 1.03 4.69
C LEU A 24 0.91 1.63 5.69
N ILE A 25 1.25 2.91 5.55
CA ILE A 25 2.09 3.63 6.50
C ILE A 25 1.40 3.73 7.87
N ALA A 26 0.10 4.06 7.89
CA ALA A 26 -0.71 4.06 9.10
C ALA A 26 -0.82 2.66 9.74
N ALA A 27 -0.78 1.59 8.94
CA ALA A 27 -0.75 0.21 9.41
C ALA A 27 0.60 -0.20 10.05
N GLY A 28 1.63 0.65 9.95
CA GLY A 28 2.97 0.41 10.48
C GLY A 28 3.99 -0.06 9.45
N ILE A 29 3.70 0.07 8.15
CA ILE A 29 4.60 -0.32 7.06
C ILE A 29 5.33 0.94 6.57
N PRO A 30 6.63 1.13 6.87
CA PRO A 30 7.34 2.33 6.46
C PRO A 30 7.45 2.42 4.93
N ALA A 31 7.37 3.65 4.41
CA ALA A 31 7.59 3.92 3.00
C ALA A 31 9.01 3.48 2.59
N GLY A 32 9.10 2.69 1.52
CA GLY A 32 10.36 2.15 1.06
C GLY A 32 10.19 1.04 0.02
N LYS A 33 11.28 0.33 -0.28
CA LYS A 33 11.31 -0.73 -1.30
C LYS A 33 10.30 -1.85 -0.99
N THR A 34 10.11 -2.17 0.30
CA THR A 34 9.16 -3.17 0.78
C THR A 34 7.71 -2.75 0.57
N LEU A 35 7.37 -1.48 0.82
CA LEU A 35 6.01 -0.96 0.61
C LEU A 35 5.59 -1.09 -0.87
N GLY A 36 6.50 -0.74 -1.80
CA GLY A 36 6.26 -0.93 -3.23
C GLY A 36 6.05 -2.39 -3.63
N ALA A 37 6.81 -3.33 -3.03
CA ALA A 37 6.63 -4.75 -3.27
C ALA A 37 5.26 -5.26 -2.76
N ILE A 38 4.85 -4.82 -1.57
CA ILE A 38 3.55 -5.16 -0.98
C ILE A 38 2.40 -4.61 -1.84
N LEU A 39 2.47 -3.34 -2.27
CA LEU A 39 1.47 -2.75 -3.16
C LEU A 39 1.33 -3.52 -4.47
N LYS A 40 2.44 -4.03 -5.02
CA LYS A 40 2.45 -4.84 -6.23
C LYS A 40 1.73 -6.18 -6.00
N GLU A 41 2.06 -6.90 -4.93
CA GLU A 41 1.41 -8.17 -4.58
C GLU A 41 -0.10 -8.01 -4.31
N LEU A 42 -0.47 -6.95 -3.59
CA LEU A 42 -1.87 -6.60 -3.37
C LEU A 42 -2.57 -6.35 -4.71
N PHE A 43 -1.96 -5.55 -5.59
CA PHE A 43 -2.49 -5.26 -6.91
C PHE A 43 -2.69 -6.52 -7.77
N GLU A 44 -1.72 -7.43 -7.76
CA GLU A 44 -1.85 -8.73 -8.45
C GLU A 44 -3.01 -9.55 -7.87
N THR A 45 -3.19 -9.55 -6.55
CA THR A 45 -4.30 -10.26 -5.87
C THR A 45 -5.67 -9.71 -6.27
N VAL A 46 -5.87 -8.39 -6.24
CA VAL A 46 -7.16 -7.79 -6.66
C VAL A 46 -7.38 -7.76 -8.16
N THR A 47 -6.32 -7.90 -8.96
CA THR A 47 -6.46 -8.12 -10.40
C THR A 47 -7.05 -9.50 -10.70
N ASP A 48 -6.72 -10.51 -9.89
CA ASP A 48 -7.27 -11.87 -10.00
C ASP A 48 -8.67 -11.96 -9.36
N ASP A 49 -8.83 -11.43 -8.14
CA ASP A 49 -10.11 -11.40 -7.43
C ASP A 49 -10.46 -9.98 -6.95
N PRO A 50 -11.26 -9.21 -7.71
CA PRO A 50 -11.65 -7.85 -7.33
C PRO A 50 -12.53 -7.81 -6.07
N SER A 51 -13.09 -8.94 -5.62
CA SER A 51 -13.88 -9.01 -4.37
C SER A 51 -12.99 -8.83 -3.14
N MET A 52 -11.69 -9.14 -3.25
CA MET A 52 -10.69 -8.92 -2.21
C MET A 52 -10.32 -7.44 -2.04
N ASN A 53 -10.86 -6.55 -2.88
CA ASN A 53 -10.58 -5.12 -2.88
C ASN A 53 -11.30 -4.37 -1.75
N SER A 54 -11.10 -4.83 -0.53
CA SER A 54 -11.65 -4.23 0.69
C SER A 54 -10.51 -3.74 1.58
N ARG A 55 -10.69 -2.55 2.19
CA ARG A 55 -9.69 -1.93 3.05
C ARG A 55 -9.16 -2.90 4.10
N ASP A 56 -10.06 -3.60 4.79
CA ASP A 56 -9.71 -4.51 5.89
C ASP A 56 -8.90 -5.74 5.40
N ALA A 57 -9.35 -6.36 4.30
CA ALA A 57 -8.69 -7.51 3.68
C ALA A 57 -7.28 -7.16 3.19
N LEU A 58 -7.15 -6.05 2.46
CA LEU A 58 -5.87 -5.58 1.93
C LEU A 58 -4.92 -5.14 3.05
N LEU A 59 -5.39 -4.47 4.11
CA LEU A 59 -4.56 -4.12 5.28
C LEU A 59 -4.03 -5.37 5.98
N GLY A 60 -4.89 -6.38 6.17
CA GLY A 60 -4.51 -7.65 6.78
C GLY A 60 -3.44 -8.38 5.95
N LEU A 61 -3.68 -8.49 4.65
CA LEU A 61 -2.75 -9.14 3.71
C LEU A 61 -1.43 -8.37 3.65
N ALA A 62 -1.48 -7.04 3.60
CA ALA A 62 -0.30 -6.19 3.61
C ALA A 62 0.55 -6.35 4.87
N LYS A 63 -0.06 -6.39 6.06
CA LYS A 63 0.64 -6.65 7.31
C LYS A 63 1.30 -8.02 7.31
N ASN A 64 0.62 -9.02 6.76
CA ASN A 64 1.14 -10.39 6.69
C ASN A 64 2.36 -10.46 5.74
N LEU A 65 2.25 -9.88 4.54
CA LEU A 65 3.36 -9.75 3.60
C LEU A 65 4.53 -8.98 4.24
N TYR A 66 4.25 -7.85 4.89
CA TYR A 66 5.28 -7.07 5.58
C TYR A 66 5.99 -7.87 6.67
N CYS A 67 5.25 -8.67 7.46
CA CYS A 67 5.84 -9.55 8.47
C CYS A 67 6.78 -10.60 7.85
N SER A 68 6.40 -11.13 6.67
CA SER A 68 7.25 -12.05 5.91
C SER A 68 8.50 -11.37 5.35
N PHE A 69 8.38 -10.15 4.82
CA PHE A 69 9.52 -9.41 4.28
C PHE A 69 10.50 -8.94 5.35
N ARG A 70 10.03 -8.69 6.58
CA ARG A 70 10.88 -8.24 7.70
C ARG A 70 11.71 -9.36 8.32
N GLN A 71 11.35 -10.61 8.08
CA GLN A 71 12.02 -11.80 8.62
C GLN A 71 13.11 -12.36 7.70
N ASN A 72 13.33 -11.74 6.54
CA ASN A 72 14.33 -12.13 5.53
C ASN A 72 15.38 -11.03 5.36
#